data_AF-A0A956WZP1-F1
#
_entry.id   AF-A0A956WZP1-F1
#
_cell.length_a   1.000
_cell.length_b   1.000
_cell.length_c   1.000
_cell.angle_alpha   90.00
_cell.angle_beta   90.00
_cell.angle_gamma   90.00
#
_symmetry.space_group_name_H-M   'P 1'
#
loop_
_entity.id
_entity.type
_entity.pdbx_description
1 polymer ?
#
loop_
_entity_poly.entity_id
_entity_poly.type
_entity_poly.pdbx_seq_one_letter_code
_entity_poly.pdbx_strand_id
1 'polypeptide(L)'
;MNELTNAFVELIRRTSTDLPGDMELALRDAREFEEPNSAAQGALDTMLVNTEMSRRLSRPICQDTGTPIFEVHYPVGWSTRKLAEQIKQAVVIATERAYLRPNAVDSISGANSGNNTGDEFPTIHFHEWDE
;
A
#
# COMPACT_ATOMS: atom_id res chain seq x y z
N MET A 1 3.17 25.47 -1.43
CA MET A 1 3.20 24.01 -1.20
C MET A 1 2.97 23.35 -2.53
N ASN A 2 3.79 22.37 -2.88
CA ASN A 2 3.71 21.66 -4.15
C ASN A 2 2.52 20.71 -4.18
N GLU A 3 2.07 20.35 -5.37
CA GLU A 3 1.07 19.33 -5.58
C GLU A 3 1.74 17.94 -5.59
N LEU A 4 1.39 17.11 -4.62
CA LEU A 4 2.00 15.81 -4.32
C LEU A 4 1.01 14.64 -4.47
N THR A 5 -0.27 14.88 -4.73
CA THR A 5 -1.29 13.83 -4.87
C THR A 5 -0.84 12.71 -5.81
N ASN A 6 -0.30 13.03 -6.99
CA ASN A 6 0.18 12.02 -7.93
C ASN A 6 1.38 11.21 -7.41
N ALA A 7 2.27 11.84 -6.63
CA ALA A 7 3.38 11.15 -5.99
C ALA A 7 2.87 10.19 -4.91
N PHE A 8 1.87 10.59 -4.12
CA PHE A 8 1.22 9.70 -3.15
C PHE A 8 0.46 8.55 -3.82
N VAL A 9 -0.22 8.78 -4.95
CA VAL A 9 -0.88 7.70 -5.72
C VAL A 9 0.16 6.68 -6.19
N GLU A 10 1.30 7.15 -6.71
CA GLU A 10 2.39 6.27 -7.14
C GLU A 10 3.02 5.52 -5.98
N LEU A 11 3.20 6.16 -4.82
CA LEU A 11 3.65 5.50 -3.60
C LEU A 11 2.70 4.35 -3.23
N ILE A 12 1.40 4.62 -3.16
CA ILE A 12 0.37 3.62 -2.85
C ILE A 12 0.41 2.47 -3.84
N ARG A 13 0.50 2.76 -5.15
CA ARG A 13 0.59 1.74 -6.20
C ARG A 13 1.80 0.84 -5.96
N ARG A 14 2.98 1.41 -5.76
CA ARG A 14 4.21 0.62 -5.55
C ARG A 14 4.12 -0.24 -4.31
N THR A 15 3.60 0.29 -3.19
CA THR A 15 3.50 -0.48 -1.94
C THR A 15 2.41 -1.54 -1.95
N SER A 16 1.38 -1.42 -2.81
CA SER A 16 0.32 -2.41 -2.90
C SER A 16 0.51 -3.44 -4.03
N THR A 17 1.32 -3.13 -5.04
CA THR A 17 1.49 -3.97 -6.24
C THR A 17 2.91 -4.50 -6.44
N ASP A 18 3.82 -4.29 -5.50
CA ASP A 18 5.20 -4.76 -5.63
C ASP A 18 5.81 -5.12 -4.28
N LEU A 19 6.69 -6.13 -4.27
CA LEU A 19 7.54 -6.43 -3.14
C LEU A 19 8.89 -5.72 -3.29
N PRO A 20 9.45 -5.18 -2.19
CA PRO A 20 10.84 -4.78 -2.14
C PRO A 20 11.78 -5.91 -2.59
N GLY A 21 12.88 -5.55 -3.26
CA GLY A 21 13.78 -6.53 -3.87
C GLY A 21 14.48 -7.44 -2.84
N ASP A 22 14.75 -6.94 -1.64
CA ASP A 22 15.28 -7.72 -0.52
C ASP A 22 14.28 -8.77 -0.03
N MET A 23 12.98 -8.43 0.03
CA MET A 23 11.92 -9.38 0.37
C MET A 23 11.74 -10.45 -0.72
N GLU A 24 11.80 -10.07 -2.00
CA GLU A 24 11.76 -11.03 -3.10
C GLU A 24 12.98 -11.97 -3.07
N LEU A 25 14.18 -11.45 -2.81
CA LEU A 25 15.38 -12.28 -2.64
C LEU A 25 15.23 -13.26 -1.47
N ALA A 26 14.74 -12.81 -0.33
CA ALA A 26 14.50 -13.68 0.82
C ALA A 26 13.50 -14.82 0.49
N LEU A 27 12.46 -14.55 -0.30
CA LEU A 27 11.53 -15.58 -0.77
C LEU A 27 12.22 -16.58 -1.72
N ARG A 28 13.09 -16.11 -2.60
CA ARG A 28 13.87 -16.99 -3.50
C ARG A 28 14.83 -17.87 -2.72
N ASP A 29 15.57 -17.29 -1.79
CA ASP A 29 16.50 -18.04 -0.93
C ASP A 29 15.75 -19.10 -0.11
N ALA A 30 14.64 -18.72 0.53
CA ALA A 30 13.79 -19.67 1.25
C ALA A 30 13.33 -20.82 0.35
N ARG A 31 12.92 -20.53 -0.88
CA ARG A 31 12.46 -21.52 -1.86
C ARG A 31 13.55 -22.53 -2.25
N GLU A 32 14.80 -22.09 -2.30
CA GLU A 32 15.95 -22.97 -2.59
C GLU A 32 16.32 -23.89 -1.42
N PHE A 33 15.97 -23.52 -0.17
CA PHE A 33 16.19 -24.37 1.01
C PHE A 33 15.10 -25.42 1.23
N GLU A 34 13.96 -25.31 0.54
CA GLU A 34 12.86 -26.27 0.71
C GLU A 34 13.13 -27.61 0.02
N GLU A 35 12.61 -28.68 0.63
CA GLU A 35 12.69 -30.03 0.06
C GLU A 35 12.02 -30.08 -1.32
N PRO A 36 12.66 -30.73 -2.33
CA PRO A 36 12.10 -30.81 -3.68
C PRO A 36 10.70 -31.43 -3.73
N ASN A 37 9.77 -30.78 -4.43
CA ASN A 37 8.35 -31.16 -4.57
C ASN A 37 7.55 -31.11 -3.26
N SER A 38 8.05 -30.42 -2.23
CA SER A 38 7.29 -30.18 -1.01
C SER A 38 6.17 -29.15 -1.23
N ALA A 39 5.17 -29.19 -0.36
CA ALA A 39 4.11 -28.17 -0.35
C ALA A 39 4.67 -26.77 -0.05
N ALA A 40 5.74 -26.67 0.75
CA ALA A 40 6.39 -25.41 1.08
C ALA A 40 7.08 -24.79 -0.15
N GLN A 41 7.85 -25.59 -0.91
CA GLN A 41 8.42 -25.14 -2.19
C GLN A 41 7.32 -24.63 -3.13
N GLY A 42 6.23 -25.39 -3.30
CA GLY A 42 5.12 -24.99 -4.17
C GLY A 42 4.40 -23.71 -3.72
N ALA A 43 4.29 -23.48 -2.41
CA ALA A 43 3.72 -22.24 -1.87
C ALA A 43 4.61 -21.03 -2.19
N LEU A 44 5.93 -21.15 -2.02
CA LEU A 44 6.88 -20.08 -2.34
C LEU A 44 6.95 -19.80 -3.84
N ASP A 45 6.92 -20.84 -4.69
CA ASP A 45 6.81 -20.69 -6.14
C ASP A 45 5.53 -19.89 -6.52
N THR A 46 4.41 -20.19 -5.87
CA THR A 46 3.15 -19.45 -6.07
C THR A 46 3.28 -17.98 -5.67
N MET A 47 3.92 -17.69 -4.53
CA MET A 47 4.15 -16.32 -4.07
C MET A 47 5.05 -15.54 -5.02
N LEU A 48 6.12 -16.15 -5.54
CA LEU A 48 7.04 -15.53 -6.50
C LEU A 48 6.34 -15.21 -7.83
N VAL A 49 5.56 -16.14 -8.37
CA VAL A 49 4.77 -15.92 -9.59
C VAL A 49 3.74 -14.80 -9.38
N ASN A 50 3.05 -14.80 -8.24
CA ASN A 50 2.10 -13.74 -7.90
C ASN A 50 2.76 -12.37 -7.80
N THR A 51 3.94 -12.29 -7.18
CA THR A 51 4.73 -11.05 -7.07
C THR A 51 5.08 -10.48 -8.44
N GLU A 52 5.57 -11.32 -9.35
CA GLU A 52 5.90 -10.90 -10.73
C GLU A 52 4.65 -10.41 -11.48
N MET A 53 3.54 -11.15 -11.37
CA MET A 53 2.26 -10.77 -12.00
C MET A 53 1.73 -9.46 -11.44
N SER A 54 1.76 -9.28 -10.12
CA SER A 54 1.31 -8.08 -9.40
C SER A 54 2.07 -6.84 -9.90
N ARG A 55 3.40 -6.92 -9.96
CA ARG A 55 4.28 -5.85 -10.49
C ARG A 55 3.96 -5.52 -11.94
N ARG A 56 3.91 -6.54 -12.80
CA ARG A 56 3.70 -6.37 -14.25
C ARG A 56 2.33 -5.80 -14.58
N LEU A 57 1.29 -6.23 -13.87
CA LEU A 57 -0.10 -5.83 -14.12
C LEU A 57 -0.52 -4.59 -13.31
N SER A 58 0.33 -4.12 -12.38
CA SER A 58 -0.04 -3.10 -11.39
C SER A 58 -1.35 -3.45 -10.69
N ARG A 59 -1.45 -4.69 -10.21
CA ARG A 59 -2.59 -5.21 -9.46
C ARG A 59 -2.15 -5.53 -8.02
N PRO A 60 -3.03 -5.37 -7.03
CA PRO A 60 -2.71 -5.70 -5.65
C PRO A 60 -2.06 -7.07 -5.50
N ILE A 61 -0.98 -7.16 -4.75
CA ILE A 61 -0.28 -8.42 -4.50
C ILE A 61 -1.12 -9.36 -3.64
N CYS A 62 -2.00 -8.81 -2.80
CA CYS A 62 -2.96 -9.54 -1.98
C CYS A 62 -4.38 -9.03 -2.25
N GLN A 63 -5.37 -9.91 -2.02
CA GLN A 63 -6.79 -9.57 -2.10
C GLN A 63 -7.19 -8.52 -1.06
N ASP A 64 -6.58 -8.58 0.12
CA ASP A 64 -6.68 -7.54 1.13
C ASP A 64 -5.52 -6.56 0.98
N THR A 65 -5.83 -5.30 0.65
CA THR A 65 -4.84 -4.23 0.50
C THR A 65 -4.53 -3.52 1.81
N GLY A 66 -5.06 -4.02 2.93
CA GLY A 66 -4.81 -3.52 4.27
C GLY A 66 -5.39 -2.13 4.54
N THR A 67 -4.86 -1.50 5.58
CA THR A 67 -5.16 -0.14 6.02
C THR A 67 -4.03 0.80 5.60
N PRO A 68 -4.31 1.89 4.87
CA PRO A 68 -3.26 2.86 4.54
C PRO A 68 -2.87 3.66 5.80
N ILE A 69 -1.60 3.55 6.17
CA ILE A 69 -0.97 4.26 7.29
C ILE A 69 0.20 5.05 6.72
N PHE A 70 0.23 6.35 7.00
CA PHE A 70 1.26 7.26 6.50
C PHE A 70 2.09 7.81 7.65
N GLU A 71 3.40 7.62 7.58
CA GLU A 71 4.39 8.30 8.41
C GLU A 71 5.00 9.44 7.58
N VAL A 72 4.68 10.68 7.93
CA VAL A 72 5.01 11.86 7.13
C VAL A 72 5.98 12.75 7.91
N HIS A 73 7.24 12.71 7.50
CA HIS A 73 8.25 13.67 7.92
C HIS A 73 8.16 14.88 7.00
N TYR A 74 7.97 16.07 7.55
CA TYR A 74 7.70 17.29 6.76
C TYR A 74 8.48 18.49 7.28
N PRO A 75 8.90 19.42 6.39
CA PRO A 75 9.67 20.58 6.80
C PRO A 75 8.80 21.66 7.44
N VAL A 76 9.41 22.49 8.29
CA VAL A 76 8.76 23.63 8.95
C VAL A 76 8.02 24.51 7.94
N GLY A 77 6.81 24.94 8.33
CA GLY A 77 5.97 25.85 7.55
C GLY A 77 5.08 25.16 6.51
N TRP A 78 5.10 23.83 6.42
CA TRP A 78 4.13 23.08 5.64
C TRP A 78 2.85 22.81 6.44
N SER A 79 1.71 22.98 5.78
CA SER A 79 0.40 22.68 6.36
C SER A 79 0.11 21.19 6.34
N THR A 80 0.08 20.57 7.52
CA THR A 80 -0.37 19.18 7.73
C THR A 80 -1.79 18.95 7.23
N ARG A 81 -2.69 19.93 7.34
CA ARG A 81 -4.04 19.86 6.76
C ARG A 81 -4.03 19.67 5.25
N LYS A 82 -3.23 20.46 4.52
CA LYS A 82 -3.12 20.34 3.06
C LYS A 82 -2.44 19.03 2.64
N LEU A 83 -1.46 18.56 3.41
CA LEU A 83 -0.86 17.24 3.20
C LEU A 83 -1.89 16.12 3.39
N ALA A 84 -2.68 16.17 4.46
CA ALA A 84 -3.73 15.21 4.74
C ALA A 84 -4.80 15.19 3.65
N GLU A 85 -5.21 16.35 3.13
CA GLU A 85 -6.14 16.47 2.00
C GLU A 85 -5.60 15.77 0.74
N GLN A 86 -4.32 16.01 0.39
CA GLN A 86 -3.68 15.38 -0.77
C GLN A 86 -3.49 13.86 -0.59
N ILE A 87 -3.14 13.40 0.62
CA ILE A 87 -3.03 11.97 0.94
C ILE A 87 -4.40 11.28 0.83
N LYS A 88 -5.46 11.88 1.40
CA LYS A 88 -6.84 11.38 1.28
C LYS A 88 -7.27 11.28 -0.17
N GLN A 89 -7.01 12.32 -0.97
CA GLN A 89 -7.32 12.31 -2.40
C GLN A 89 -6.55 11.21 -3.14
N ALA A 90 -5.29 10.96 -2.78
CA ALA A 90 -4.50 9.89 -3.37
C ALA A 90 -5.06 8.49 -3.05
N VAL A 91 -5.55 8.26 -1.82
CA VAL A 91 -6.22 7.00 -1.43
C VAL A 91 -7.50 6.77 -2.24
N VAL A 92 -8.31 7.82 -2.45
CA VAL A 92 -9.50 7.74 -3.31
C VAL A 92 -9.12 7.34 -4.73
N ILE A 93 -8.16 8.04 -5.34
CA ILE A 93 -7.70 7.75 -6.71
C ILE A 93 -7.12 6.34 -6.82
N ALA A 94 -6.32 5.90 -5.85
CA ALA A 94 -5.75 4.56 -5.84
C ALA A 94 -6.82 3.46 -5.73
N THR A 95 -7.90 3.73 -4.99
CA THR A 95 -9.06 2.83 -4.88
C THR A 95 -9.83 2.77 -6.20
N GLU A 96 -10.11 3.91 -6.82
CA GLU A 96 -10.76 3.99 -8.14
C GLU A 96 -9.97 3.25 -9.24
N ARG A 97 -8.64 3.33 -9.18
CA ARG A 97 -7.73 2.61 -10.09
C ARG A 97 -7.54 1.14 -9.74
N ALA A 98 -8.21 0.65 -8.70
CA ALA A 98 -8.10 -0.71 -8.18
C ALA A 98 -6.67 -1.11 -7.75
N TYR A 99 -5.86 -0.14 -7.32
CA TYR A 99 -4.61 -0.41 -6.58
C TYR A 99 -4.89 -0.71 -5.11
N LEU A 100 -6.03 -0.25 -4.59
CA LEU A 100 -6.56 -0.58 -3.29
C LEU A 100 -7.96 -1.17 -3.42
N ARG A 101 -8.31 -2.07 -2.51
CA ARG A 101 -9.68 -2.51 -2.27
C ARG A 101 -10.34 -1.51 -1.30
N PRO A 102 -11.64 -1.18 -1.47
CA PRO A 102 -12.37 -0.37 -0.51
C PRO A 102 -12.62 -1.15 0.79
N ASN A 103 -11.66 -1.12 1.69
CA ASN A 103 -11.66 -1.83 2.97
C ASN A 103 -12.19 -0.98 4.13
N ALA A 104 -12.25 0.35 3.98
CA ALA A 104 -12.75 1.24 5.03
C ALA A 104 -14.26 1.07 5.26
N VAL A 105 -14.61 0.56 6.44
CA VAL A 105 -15.98 0.31 6.92
C VAL A 105 -16.20 1.09 8.22
N ASP A 106 -17.31 1.84 8.28
CA ASP A 106 -17.71 2.54 9.50
C ASP A 106 -18.09 1.56 10.60
N SER A 107 -17.53 1.75 11.80
CA SER A 107 -17.63 0.79 12.90
C SER A 107 -19.00 0.77 13.58
N ILE A 108 -19.79 1.84 13.46
CA ILE A 108 -21.10 1.95 14.10
C ILE A 108 -22.21 1.45 13.18
N SER A 109 -22.21 1.91 11.92
CA SER A 109 -23.22 1.58 10.92
C SER A 109 -22.91 0.32 10.11
N GLY A 110 -21.64 -0.10 10.05
CA GLY A 110 -21.18 -1.18 9.17
C GLY A 110 -21.14 -0.79 7.67
N ALA A 111 -21.35 0.49 7.34
CA ALA A 111 -21.35 0.96 5.96
C ALA A 111 -19.92 1.03 5.41
N ASN A 112 -19.70 0.48 4.22
CA ASN A 112 -18.45 0.65 3.50
C ASN A 112 -18.43 2.02 2.81
N SER A 113 -17.31 2.74 2.93
CA SER A 113 -17.11 4.05 2.31
C SER A 113 -17.11 4.04 0.78
N GLY A 114 -16.79 2.90 0.16
CA GLY A 114 -16.67 2.72 -1.29
C GLY A 114 -15.41 3.31 -1.91
N ASN A 115 -14.74 4.25 -1.23
CA ASN A 115 -13.54 4.95 -1.72
C ASN A 115 -12.29 4.73 -0.83
N ASN A 116 -12.40 3.80 0.13
CA ASN A 116 -11.36 3.44 1.09
C ASN A 116 -10.90 4.60 2.00
N THR A 117 -11.81 5.53 2.32
CA THR A 117 -11.56 6.63 3.26
C THR A 117 -12.66 6.72 4.32
N GLY A 118 -12.40 7.41 5.41
CA GLY A 118 -13.34 7.59 6.51
C GLY A 118 -12.76 8.50 7.60
N ASP A 119 -13.44 8.54 8.74
CA ASP A 119 -12.93 9.22 9.92
C ASP A 119 -11.67 8.50 10.40
N GLU A 120 -10.57 9.25 10.54
CA GLU A 120 -9.24 8.72 10.87
C GLU A 120 -8.70 7.63 9.91
N PHE A 121 -9.23 7.55 8.68
CA PHE A 121 -8.84 6.59 7.65
C PHE A 121 -8.63 7.30 6.28
N PRO A 122 -7.40 7.37 5.75
CA PRO A 122 -6.17 6.76 6.24
C PRO A 122 -5.66 7.40 7.54
N THR A 123 -4.91 6.63 8.32
CA THR A 123 -4.21 7.14 9.51
C THR A 123 -2.93 7.85 9.05
N ILE A 124 -2.70 9.07 9.56
CA ILE A 124 -1.57 9.89 9.14
C ILE A 124 -0.86 10.43 10.40
N HIS A 125 0.40 10.05 10.56
CA HIS A 125 1.29 10.51 11.61
C HIS A 125 2.23 11.58 11.02
N PHE A 126 2.16 12.78 11.58
CA PHE A 126 2.94 13.93 11.12
C PHE A 126 4.09 14.21 12.09
N HIS A 127 5.30 14.27 11.54
CA HIS A 127 6.53 14.58 12.28
C HIS A 127 7.20 15.78 11.62
N GLU A 128 7.10 16.95 12.25
CA GLU A 128 7.82 18.13 11.76
C GLU A 128 9.32 17.92 11.96
N TRP A 129 10.11 18.23 10.95
CA TRP A 129 11.55 17.98 10.94
C TRP A 129 12.30 19.17 10.32
N ASP A 130 13.49 19.49 10.84
CA ASP A 130 14.32 20.64 10.41
C ASP A 130 15.32 20.36 9.25
N GLU A 131 15.80 19.12 9.06
CA GLU A 131 16.70 18.62 7.99
C GLU A 131 16.27 17.36 7.20
#